data_AF-A0A3D2M9B7-F1
#
_entry.id   AF-A0A3D2M9B7-F1
#
_cell.length_a   1.000
_cell.length_b   1.000
_cell.length_c   1.000
_cell.angle_alpha   90.00
_cell.angle_beta   90.00
_cell.angle_gamma   90.00
#
_symmetry.space_group_name_H-M   'P 1'
#
loop_
_entity.id
_entity.type
_entity.pdbx_description
1 polymer ?
#
loop_
_entity_poly.entity_id
_entity_poly.type
_entity_poly.pdbx_seq_one_letter_code
_entity_poly.pdbx_strand_id
1 'polypeptide(L)' 'MTTQAAEVAKRRTFAIISHPDAGKTTITEKLLLMGKAIAVAGTVKSRKSDRHATSDWMEMEKQR' A
#
# COMPACT_ATOMS: atom_id res chain seq x y z
N MET A 1 18.01 12.47 -23.38
CA MET A 1 17.72 11.02 -23.27
C MET A 1 18.38 10.52 -22.00
N THR A 2 17.64 9.90 -21.08
CA THR A 2 18.23 9.30 -19.89
C THR A 2 18.91 7.97 -20.25
N THR A 3 20.06 7.68 -19.63
CA THR A 3 20.78 6.43 -19.88
C THR A 3 20.08 5.28 -19.16
N GLN A 4 20.22 4.05 -19.69
CA GLN A 4 19.70 2.85 -19.05
C GLN A 4 20.15 2.73 -17.58
N ALA A 5 21.43 3.03 -17.31
CA ALA A 5 21.99 3.04 -15.96
C ALA A 5 21.30 4.06 -15.04
N ALA A 6 21.01 5.27 -15.54
CA ALA A 6 20.29 6.29 -14.76
C ALA A 6 18.86 5.85 -14.41
N GLU A 7 18.17 5.16 -15.31
CA GLU A 7 16.82 4.62 -15.02
C GLU A 7 16.87 3.46 -14.02
N VAL A 8 17.86 2.57 -14.12
CA VAL A 8 18.05 1.47 -13.15
C VAL A 8 18.31 2.05 -11.74
N ALA A 9 19.13 3.08 -11.62
CA ALA A 9 19.48 3.69 -10.33
C ALA A 9 18.29 4.33 -9.59
N LYS A 10 17.19 4.67 -10.27
CA LYS A 10 15.97 5.22 -9.66
C LYS A 10 15.07 4.16 -9.03
N ARG A 11 15.16 2.90 -9.45
CA ARG A 11 14.23 1.83 -9.03
C ARG A 11 14.51 1.40 -7.58
N ARG A 12 13.45 1.13 -6.83
CA ARG A 12 13.50 0.54 -5.48
C ARG A 12 12.49 -0.60 -5.43
N THR A 13 12.97 -1.82 -5.23
CA THR A 13 12.14 -3.03 -5.12
C THR A 13 12.34 -3.61 -3.74
N PHE A 14 11.25 -3.73 -2.97
CA PHE A 14 11.30 -4.22 -1.59
C PHE A 14 9.98 -4.92 -1.22
N ALA A 15 10.00 -5.64 -0.11
CA ALA A 15 8.84 -6.30 0.46
C ALA A 15 8.65 -5.88 1.92
N ILE A 16 7.40 -5.85 2.39
CA ILE A 16 7.06 -5.62 3.80
C ILE A 16 6.57 -6.95 4.37
N ILE A 17 7.34 -7.52 5.30
CA ILE A 17 7.00 -8.78 5.98
C ILE A 17 6.87 -8.54 7.48
N SER A 18 5.86 -9.14 8.11
CA SER A 18 5.62 -8.99 9.54
C SER A 18 4.75 -10.12 10.08
N HIS A 19 4.74 -10.28 11.40
CA HIS A 19 3.76 -11.10 12.11
C HIS A 19 2.31 -10.66 11.78
N PRO A 20 1.30 -11.55 11.89
CA PRO A 20 -0.11 -11.15 11.82
C PRO A 20 -0.42 -9.92 12.67
N ASP A 21 -1.33 -9.09 12.18
CA ASP A 21 -1.80 -7.84 12.83
C ASP A 21 -0.77 -6.75 13.16
N ALA A 22 0.51 -6.91 12.78
CA ALA A 22 1.55 -5.89 12.99
C ALA A 22 1.42 -4.63 12.09
N GLY A 23 0.35 -4.50 11.31
CA GLY A 23 0.06 -3.30 10.53
C GLY A 23 0.72 -3.21 9.16
N LYS A 24 1.21 -4.32 8.59
CA LYS A 24 1.78 -4.36 7.22
C LYS A 24 0.86 -3.73 6.15
N THR A 25 -0.46 -3.98 6.22
CA THR A 25 -1.42 -3.40 5.28
C THR A 25 -1.56 -1.89 5.47
N THR A 26 -1.58 -1.42 6.73
CA THR A 26 -1.71 0.01 7.06
C THR A 26 -0.52 0.82 6.54
N ILE A 27 0.71 0.30 6.65
CA ILE A 27 1.89 1.01 6.12
C ILE A 27 1.89 1.01 4.58
N THR A 28 1.44 -0.08 3.95
CA THR A 28 1.28 -0.15 2.48
C THR A 28 0.32 0.91 1.97
N GLU A 29 -0.85 1.08 2.59
CA GLU A 29 -1.81 2.11 2.17
C GLU A 29 -1.25 3.53 2.29
N LYS A 30 -0.49 3.82 3.36
CA LYS A 30 0.17 5.13 3.51
C LYS A 30 1.24 5.36 2.43
N LEU A 31 2.03 4.34 2.10
CA LEU A 31 3.04 4.44 1.04
C LEU A 31 2.39 4.70 -0.32
N LEU A 32 1.29 4.01 -0.64
CA LEU A 32 0.54 4.22 -1.87
C LEU A 32 -0.06 5.64 -1.95
N LEU A 33 -0.60 6.16 -0.84
CA LEU A 33 -1.11 7.53 -0.77
C LEU A 33 0.01 8.56 -0.99
N MET A 34 1.15 8.40 -0.32
CA MET A 34 2.32 9.28 -0.50
C MET A 34 2.88 9.22 -1.93
N GLY A 35 2.85 8.03 -2.54
CA GLY A 35 3.19 7.80 -3.94
C GLY A 35 2.14 8.26 -4.94
N LYS A 36 1.01 8.82 -4.47
CA LYS A 36 -0.15 9.24 -5.29
C LYS A 36 -0.72 8.10 -6.16
N ALA A 37 -0.57 6.85 -5.73
CA ALA A 37 -1.12 5.68 -6.39
C ALA A 37 -2.60 5.42 -6.01
N ILE A 38 -3.04 5.96 -4.87
CA ILE A 38 -4.44 5.99 -4.43
C ILE A 38 -4.80 7.41 -3.99
N ALA A 39 -6.08 7.78 -4.06
CA ALA A 39 -6.54 9.09 -3.61
C ALA A 39 -6.85 9.09 -2.11
N VAL A 40 -7.33 7.95 -1.59
CA VAL A 40 -7.71 7.79 -0.18
C VAL A 40 -7.06 6.55 0.42
N ALA A 41 -6.32 6.74 1.52
CA ALA A 41 -5.89 5.64 2.37
C ALA A 41 -6.96 5.33 3.42
N GLY A 42 -7.20 4.04 3.67
CA GLY A 42 -8.03 3.59 4.79
C GLY A 42 -7.19 3.41 6.06
N THR A 43 -7.86 3.04 7.14
CA THR A 43 -7.19 2.53 8.34
C THR A 43 -7.78 1.19 8.67
N VAL A 44 -6.97 0.12 8.55
CA VAL A 44 -7.38 -1.23 8.94
C VAL A 44 -7.40 -1.29 10.47
N LYS A 45 -8.58 -1.20 11.08
CA LYS A 45 -8.75 -1.43 12.53
C LYS A 45 -8.65 -2.94 12.82
N SER A 46 -7.72 -3.31 13.69
CA SER A 46 -7.41 -4.69 14.10
C SER A 46 -8.51 -5.39 14.96
N ARG A 47 -9.69 -4.80 15.18
CA ARG A 47 -10.70 -5.37 16.09
C ARG A 47 -12.13 -5.28 15.57
N LYS A 48 -12.75 -6.45 15.38
CA LYS A 48 -14.20 -6.77 15.45
C LYS A 48 -15.14 -5.56 15.30
N SER A 49 -15.17 -4.98 14.11
CA SER A 49 -16.17 -3.98 13.73
C SER A 49 -16.43 -4.22 12.25
N ASP A 50 -17.64 -4.65 11.92
CA ASP A 50 -18.10 -5.03 10.57
C ASP A 50 -17.98 -3.93 9.50
N ARG A 51 -17.50 -2.74 9.89
CA ARG A 51 -17.08 -1.68 8.98
C ARG A 51 -15.69 -1.98 8.44
N HIS A 52 -15.69 -2.71 7.32
CA HIS A 52 -14.53 -2.85 6.44
C HIS A 52 -13.94 -1.46 6.19
N ALA A 53 -12.62 -1.32 6.40
CA ALA A 53 -11.92 -0.10 6.03
C ALA A 53 -12.20 0.20 4.54
N THR A 54 -12.87 1.32 4.28
CA THR A 54 -13.11 1.81 2.91
C THR A 54 -11.85 2.51 2.44
N SER A 55 -10.95 1.77 1.79
CA SER A 55 -9.82 2.32 1.04
C SER A 55 -9.96 1.95 -0.44
N ASP A 56 -9.45 2.80 -1.32
CA ASP A 56 -9.39 2.54 -2.76
C ASP A 56 -8.63 1.22 -3.02
N TRP A 57 -7.62 0.94 -2.20
CA TRP A 57 -6.86 -0.32 -2.25
C TRP A 57 -7.73 -1.54 -1.96
N MET A 58 -8.54 -1.50 -0.90
CA MET A 58 -9.44 -2.60 -0.53
C MET A 58 -10.55 -2.82 -1.56
N GLU A 59 -11.02 -1.76 -2.21
CA GLU A 59 -11.98 -1.88 -3.31
C GLU A 59 -11.35 -2.53 -4.54
N MET A 60 -10.13 -2.12 -4.92
CA MET A 60 -9.37 -2.77 -5.99
C MET A 60 -9.07 -4.25 -5.69
N GLU A 61 -8.71 -4.60 -4.45
CA GLU A 61 -8.42 -5.99 -4.08
C GLU A 61 -9.69 -6.85 -4.07
N LYS A 62 -10.84 -6.31 -3.65
CA LYS A 62 -12.13 -7.03 -3.67
C LYS A 62 -12.64 -7.35 -5.07
N GLN A 63 -12.25 -6.56 -6.08
CA GLN A 63 -12.64 -6.78 -7.48
C GLN A 63 -11.80 -7.88 -8.16
N ARG A 64 -10.74 -8.37 -7.51
CA ARG A 64 -9.89 -9.46 -8.00
C ARG A 64 -10.33 -10.81 -7.46
#